data_AF-A0A6P0MPU9-F1
#
_entry.id   AF-A0A6P0MPU9-F1
#
_cell.length_a   1.000
_cell.length_b   1.000
_cell.length_c   1.000
_cell.angle_alpha   90.00
_cell.angle_beta   90.00
_cell.angle_gamma   90.00
#
_symmetry.space_group_name_H-M   'P 1'
#
loop_
_entity.id
_entity.type
_entity.pdbx_description
1 polymer ?
#
loop_
_entity_poly.entity_id
_entity_poly.type
_entity_poly.pdbx_seq_one_letter_code
_entity_poly.pdbx_strand_id
1 'polypeptide(L)'
;MMKNGQCPKCGDRNVRSNTNRKFPALNTITLGSGTCDKRYAPLDTYICGSCGYVESYVAKSEDLNYIQEQWALVQVTTEPPIVLGIKQAITNGEIYH
;
A
#
# COMPACT_ATOMS: atom_id res chain seq x y z
N MET A 1 10.33 7.98 -3.65
CA MET A 1 10.19 7.27 -2.36
C MET A 1 10.86 8.11 -1.29
N MET A 2 10.32 8.16 -0.08
CA MET A 2 10.83 9.02 1.00
C MET A 2 12.23 8.61 1.50
N LYS A 3 12.72 7.42 1.12
CA LYS A 3 14.12 7.02 1.32
C LYS A 3 15.14 7.97 0.71
N ASN A 4 14.77 8.77 -0.31
CA ASN A 4 15.63 9.81 -0.88
C ASN A 4 15.53 11.18 -0.16
N GLY A 5 14.78 11.24 0.95
CA GLY A 5 14.55 12.46 1.72
C GLY A 5 13.50 13.40 1.14
N GLN A 6 12.72 13.00 0.14
CA GLN A 6 11.66 13.83 -0.45
C GLN A 6 10.29 13.15 -0.35
N CYS A 7 9.28 13.90 0.08
CA CYS A 7 7.90 13.43 0.11
C CYS A 7 7.34 13.32 -1.32
N PRO A 8 6.83 12.15 -1.75
CA PRO A 8 6.24 12.01 -3.08
C PRO A 8 4.88 12.69 -3.21
N LYS A 9 4.21 13.01 -2.09
CA LYS A 9 2.89 13.63 -2.07
C LYS A 9 2.95 15.15 -2.25
N CYS A 10 3.84 15.85 -1.54
CA CYS A 10 3.92 17.31 -1.56
C CYS A 10 5.26 17.87 -2.06
N GLY A 11 6.25 17.02 -2.33
CA GLY A 11 7.57 17.45 -2.80
C GLY A 11 8.51 18.03 -1.72
N ASP A 12 8.04 18.24 -0.50
CA ASP A 12 8.83 18.76 0.62
C ASP A 12 9.93 17.76 1.06
N ARG A 13 11.03 18.27 1.60
CA ARG A 13 12.17 17.51 2.14
C ARG A 13 12.15 17.35 3.66
N ASN A 14 11.12 17.85 4.33
CA ASN A 14 10.88 17.58 5.75
C ASN A 14 10.41 16.13 5.98
N VAL A 15 11.32 15.17 5.74
CA VAL A 15 11.10 13.74 5.91
C VAL A 15 11.85 13.27 7.16
N ARG A 16 11.14 12.57 8.05
CA ARG A 16 11.70 11.93 9.24
C ARG A 16 11.57 10.43 9.10
N SER A 17 12.59 9.68 9.50
CA SER A 17 12.54 8.23 9.57
C SER A 17 12.72 7.76 11.00
N ASN A 18 12.23 6.55 11.26
CA ASN A 18 12.47 5.87 12.51
C ASN A 18 13.34 4.63 12.29
N THR A 19 14.28 4.65 11.34
CA THR A 19 15.16 3.50 11.04
C THR A 19 16.19 3.20 12.13
N ASN A 20 16.57 4.20 12.93
CA ASN A 20 17.66 4.10 13.92
C ASN A 20 17.17 3.72 15.34
N ARG A 21 16.20 2.81 15.48
CA ARG A 21 15.61 2.55 16.82
C ARG A 21 16.43 1.57 17.64
N LYS A 22 16.45 1.83 18.95
CA LYS A 22 16.93 0.88 19.96
C LYS A 22 15.93 -0.24 20.26
N PHE A 23 14.63 -0.02 20.01
CA PHE A 23 13.54 -0.96 20.33
C PHE A 23 12.58 -1.14 19.14
N PRO A 24 12.79 -2.17 18.30
CA PRO A 24 11.99 -2.39 17.08
C PRO A 24 10.56 -2.92 17.36
N ALA A 25 10.29 -3.43 18.56
CA ALA A 25 9.03 -4.11 18.90
C ALA A 25 7.77 -3.23 18.81
N LEU A 26 7.91 -1.89 18.83
CA LEU A 26 6.78 -0.95 18.89
C LEU A 26 6.20 -0.54 17.53
N ASN A 27 6.76 -1.02 16.41
CA ASN A 27 6.19 -0.80 15.07
C ASN A 27 6.39 -2.04 14.22
N THR A 28 5.40 -2.92 14.28
CA THR A 28 5.44 -4.21 13.62
C THR A 28 4.14 -4.48 12.89
N ILE A 29 4.20 -5.40 11.92
CA ILE A 29 3.02 -6.06 11.35
C ILE A 29 3.02 -7.51 11.80
N THR A 30 1.82 -8.08 11.94
CA THR A 30 1.66 -9.51 12.20
C THR A 30 1.82 -10.26 10.88
N LEU A 31 2.75 -11.22 10.81
CA LEU A 31 2.96 -12.03 9.61
C LEU A 31 2.06 -13.27 9.57
N GLY A 32 1.74 -13.80 10.75
CA GLY A 32 0.92 -14.99 10.90
C GLY A 32 0.76 -15.39 12.36
N SER A 33 -0.25 -16.20 12.63
CA SER A 33 -0.50 -16.81 13.93
C SER A 33 -0.50 -18.32 13.74
N GLY A 34 0.65 -18.96 13.91
CA GLY A 34 0.78 -20.42 13.94
C GLY A 34 0.45 -20.99 15.33
N THR A 35 0.54 -22.31 15.48
CA THR A 35 0.20 -23.06 16.70
C THR A 35 1.15 -22.83 17.89
N CYS A 36 2.29 -22.16 17.69
CA CYS A 36 3.30 -22.02 18.76
C CYS A 36 3.75 -20.58 19.04
N ASP A 37 3.83 -19.66 18.06
CA ASP A 37 4.22 -18.26 18.32
C ASP A 37 3.64 -17.28 17.30
N LYS A 38 3.25 -16.09 17.76
CA LYS A 38 2.89 -14.98 16.87
C LYS A 38 4.16 -14.40 16.25
N ARG A 39 4.27 -14.43 14.93
CA ARG A 39 5.41 -13.84 14.21
C ARG A 39 5.12 -12.38 13.85
N TYR A 40 6.07 -11.50 14.16
CA TYR A 40 5.97 -10.07 13.87
C TYR A 40 7.16 -9.61 13.03
N ALA A 41 6.90 -8.78 12.03
CA ALA A 41 7.96 -8.12 11.26
C ALA A 41 8.08 -6.65 11.67
N PRO A 42 9.27 -6.16 12.05
CA PRO A 42 9.49 -4.74 12.30
C PRO A 42 9.38 -3.92 11.02
N LEU A 43 8.81 -2.73 11.14
CA LEU A 43 8.64 -1.79 10.04
C LEU A 43 9.54 -0.57 10.21
N ASP A 44 10.24 -0.17 9.14
CA ASP A 44 10.83 1.15 8.96
C ASP A 44 9.80 2.10 8.39
N THR A 45 9.52 3.18 9.10
CA THR A 45 8.53 4.19 8.71
C THR A 45 9.19 5.52 8.44
N TYR A 46 8.74 6.16 7.37
CA TYR A 46 9.09 7.51 6.96
C TYR A 46 7.82 8.36 7.03
N ILE A 47 7.92 9.54 7.62
CA ILE A 47 6.81 10.50 7.74
C ILE A 47 7.22 11.87 7.21
N CYS A 48 6.33 12.52 6.47
CA CYS A 48 6.51 13.90 6.06
C CYS A 48 5.99 14.80 7.17
N GLY A 49 6.87 15.58 7.79
CA GLY A 49 6.49 16.52 8.85
C GLY A 49 5.61 17.66 8.35
N SER A 50 5.55 17.90 7.04
CA SER A 50 4.78 19.01 6.45
C SER A 50 3.36 18.61 6.03
N CYS A 51 3.18 17.41 5.46
CA CYS A 51 1.86 16.98 4.95
C CYS A 51 1.30 15.70 5.60
N GLY A 52 2.05 15.08 6.52
CA GLY A 52 1.63 13.89 7.24
C GLY A 52 1.61 12.59 6.41
N TYR A 53 2.10 12.61 5.17
CA TYR A 53 2.22 11.39 4.36
C TYR A 53 3.21 10.40 4.99
N VAL A 54 2.86 9.10 4.98
CA VAL A 54 3.62 8.03 5.63
C VAL A 54 3.91 6.90 4.64
N GLU A 55 5.14 6.40 4.66
CA GLU A 55 5.55 5.14 4.01
C GLU A 55 6.10 4.19 5.07
N SER A 56 5.68 2.93 5.07
CA SER A 56 6.19 1.88 5.95
C SER A 56 6.73 0.71 5.16
N TYR A 57 7.91 0.22 5.54
CA TYR A 57 8.64 -0.85 4.86
C TYR A 57 9.00 -1.95 5.86
N VAL A 58 8.88 -3.23 5.46
CA VAL A 58 9.42 -4.34 6.26
C VAL A 58 10.94 -4.20 6.34
N ALA A 59 11.48 -4.15 7.56
CA ALA A 59 12.88 -3.81 7.80
C ALA A 59 13.85 -4.99 7.57
N LYS A 60 13.36 -6.23 7.65
CA LYS A 60 14.18 -7.46 7.56
C LYS A 60 13.88 -8.27 6.30
N SER A 61 14.93 -8.71 5.62
CA SER A 61 14.83 -9.58 4.44
C SER A 61 14.16 -10.91 4.74
N GLU A 62 14.44 -11.52 5.89
CA GLU A 62 13.85 -12.81 6.26
C GLU A 62 12.32 -12.74 6.38
N ASP A 63 11.79 -11.61 6.85
CA ASP A 63 10.35 -11.39 6.96
C ASP A 63 9.71 -11.11 5.59
N LEU A 64 10.43 -10.44 4.68
CA LEU A 64 9.99 -10.29 3.28
C LEU A 64 9.91 -11.63 2.57
N ASN A 65 10.89 -12.52 2.77
CA ASN A 65 10.88 -13.85 2.19
C ASN A 65 9.69 -14.66 2.73
N TYR A 66 9.44 -14.62 4.04
CA TYR A 66 8.27 -15.25 4.64
C TYR A 66 6.96 -14.75 4.02
N ILE A 67 6.81 -13.43 3.85
CA ILE A 67 5.61 -12.85 3.21
C ILE A 67 5.45 -13.38 1.78
N GLN A 68 6.52 -13.42 0.99
CA GLN A 68 6.47 -13.91 -0.38
C GLN A 68 6.08 -15.39 -0.47
N GLU A 69 6.53 -16.21 0.49
CA GLU A 69 6.23 -17.64 0.52
C GLU A 69 4.82 -17.95 1.04
N GLN A 70 4.32 -17.17 2.01
CA GLN A 70 3.12 -17.52 2.78
C GLN A 70 1.88 -16.69 2.43
N TRP A 71 2.04 -15.48 1.91
CA TRP A 71 0.90 -14.61 1.58
C TRP A 71 0.48 -14.80 0.13
N ALA A 72 -0.83 -14.80 -0.10
CA ALA A 72 -1.36 -14.91 -1.45
C ALA A 72 -1.04 -13.67 -2.29
N LEU A 73 -0.60 -13.87 -3.53
CA LEU A 73 -0.45 -12.80 -4.50
C LEU A 73 -1.83 -12.26 -4.89
N VAL A 74 -2.02 -10.95 -4.78
CA VAL A 74 -3.23 -10.29 -5.27
C VAL A 74 -3.21 -10.28 -6.79
N GLN A 75 -4.24 -10.89 -7.41
CA GLN A 75 -4.41 -10.89 -8.86
C GLN A 75 -4.89 -9.52 -9.33
N VAL A 76 -4.30 -8.98 -10.40
CA VAL A 76 -4.79 -7.74 -11.02
C VAL A 76 -6.02 -8.08 -11.84
N THR A 77 -7.21 -7.72 -11.36
CA THR A 77 -8.43 -7.78 -12.17
C THR A 77 -8.36 -6.68 -13.23
N THR A 78 -8.08 -7.04 -14.47
CA THR A 78 -8.13 -6.14 -15.63
C THR A 78 -9.57 -5.95 -16.12
N GLU A 79 -10.52 -5.71 -15.22
CA GLU A 79 -11.83 -5.23 -15.66
C GLU A 79 -11.67 -3.75 -16.05
N PRO A 80 -11.99 -3.37 -17.31
CA PRO A 80 -11.98 -1.97 -17.68
C PRO A 80 -12.95 -1.21 -16.76
N PRO A 81 -12.62 0.01 -16.33
CA PRO A 81 -13.56 0.81 -15.54
C PRO A 81 -14.84 0.90 -16.36
N ILE A 82 -15.94 0.38 -15.82
CA ILE A 82 -17.26 0.55 -16.40
C ILE A 82 -17.44 2.06 -16.55
N VAL A 83 -17.37 2.52 -17.79
CA VAL A 83 -17.79 3.86 -18.16
C VAL A 83 -19.29 3.87 -17.85
N LEU A 84 -19.64 4.32 -16.65
CA LEU A 84 -21.00 4.66 -16.29
C LEU A 84 -21.33 5.99 -17.00
N GLY A 85 -21.26 5.94 -18.32
CA GLY A 85 -21.54 7.02 -19.25
C GLY A 85 -22.88 6.75 -19.88
N ILE A 86 -23.87 7.54 -19.47
CA ILE A 86 -24.78 8.22 -20.40
C ILE A 86 -25.44 7.28 -21.43
N LYS A 87 -26.58 6.68 -21.06
CA LYS A 87 -27.65 6.47 -22.03
C LYS A 87 -28.67 7.60 -21.88
N GLN A 88 -28.30 8.80 -22.33
CA GLN A 88 -29.29 9.76 -22.83
C GLN A 88 -29.43 9.56 -24.34
N ALA A 89 -30.61 9.05 -24.71
CA ALA A 89 -31.39 9.42 -25.88
C ALA A 89 -30.67 9.67 -27.21
N ILE A 90 -30.56 8.64 -28.07
CA ILE A 90 -30.82 8.65 -29.53
C ILE A 90 -31.14 7.17 -29.86
N THR A 91 -32.32 6.74 -30.30
CA THR A 91 -32.84 6.91 -31.67
C THR A 91 -34.37 6.70 -31.72
N ASN A 92 -35.10 7.74 -32.16
CA ASN A 92 -36.43 7.57 -32.76
C ASN A 92 -36.26 7.01 -34.18
N GLY A 93 -37.07 6.03 -34.56
CA GLY A 93 -37.29 5.71 -35.98
C GLY A 93 -37.60 4.25 -36.29
N GLU A 94 -38.72 3.72 -35.81
CA GLU A 94 -39.37 2.59 -36.49
C GLU A 94 -40.78 2.99 -36.90
N ILE A 95 -40.95 3.04 -38.22
CA ILE A 95 -42.21 3.17 -38.92
C ILE A 95 -42.83 1.76 -38.90
N TYR A 96 -44.04 1.60 -38.38
CA TYR A 96 -44.86 0.42 -38.64
C TYR A 96 -46.10 0.87 -39.43
N HIS A 97 -46.40 0.07 -40.46
CA HIS A 97 -47.45 0.26 -41.47
C HIS A 97 -48.84 0.58 -40.93
#